data_AF-A0A662VIW5-F1
#
_entry.id   AF-A0A662VIW5-F1
#
_cell.length_a   1.000
_cell.length_b   1.000
_cell.length_c   1.000
_cell.angle_alpha   90.00
_cell.angle_beta   90.00
_cell.angle_gamma   90.00
#
_symmetry.space_group_name_H-M   'P 1'
#
loop_
_entity.id
_entity.type
_entity.pdbx_description
1 polymer ?
#
loop_
_entity_poly.entity_id
_entity_poly.type
_entity_poly.pdbx_seq_one_letter_code
_entity_poly.pdbx_strand_id
1 'polypeptide(L)' 'MAEGIDLPIVTQGKTLDEVVENIKEAISLHLEDENLDELEIHPDFSVLVNLELEYARA' A
#
# COMPACT_ATOMS: atom_id res chain seq x y z
N MET A 1 -8.84 -6.88 0.59
CA MET A 1 -7.80 -6.72 1.63
C MET A 1 -6.47 -6.61 0.92
N ALA A 2 -5.56 -5.79 1.45
CA ALA A 2 -4.20 -5.66 0.95
C ALA A 2 -3.23 -5.67 2.14
N GLU A 3 -2.06 -6.26 1.93
CA GLU A 3 -0.99 -6.36 2.92
C GLU A 3 0.33 -5.91 2.29
N GLY A 4 1.14 -5.20 3.06
CA GLY A 4 2.51 -4.84 2.68
C GLY A 4 3.45 -6.03 2.84
N ILE A 5 4.41 -6.16 1.91
CA ILE A 5 5.42 -7.23 1.95
C ILE A 5 6.54 -6.86 2.92
N ASP A 6 7.09 -5.65 2.79
CA ASP A 6 8.23 -5.17 3.58
C ASP A 6 7.84 -4.17 4.67
N LEU A 7 6.60 -3.67 4.60
CA LEU A 7 6.05 -2.70 5.54
C LEU A 7 4.90 -3.33 6.33
N PRO A 8 4.78 -3.06 7.65
CA PRO A 8 3.71 -3.57 8.49
C PRO A 8 2.38 -2.84 8.25
N ILE A 9 1.93 -2.83 6.99
CA ILE A 9 0.73 -2.13 6.53
C ILE A 9 -0.33 -3.17 6.17
N VAL A 10 -1.54 -3.01 6.70
CA VAL A 10 -2.70 -3.83 6.33
C VAL A 10 -3.89 -2.91 6.11
N THR A 11 -4.54 -3.05 4.95
CA THR A 11 -5.70 -2.23 4.58
C THR A 11 -6.83 -3.08 4.00
N GLN A 12 -8.04 -2.52 4.02
CA GLN A 12 -9.23 -3.12 3.43
C GLN A 12 -10.14 -2.02 2.91
N GLY A 13 -10.99 -2.35 1.94
CA GLY A 13 -11.94 -1.42 1.33
C GLY A 13 -13.02 -2.22 0.61
N LYS A 14 -14.14 -1.58 0.28
CA LYS A 14 -15.27 -2.20 -0.43
C LYS A 14 -15.02 -2.31 -1.93
N THR A 15 -14.18 -1.42 -2.48
CA THR A 15 -13.79 -1.40 -3.89
C THR A 15 -12.27 -1.41 -4.03
N LEU A 16 -11.79 -1.73 -5.23
CA LEU A 16 -10.36 -1.65 -5.54
C LEU A 16 -9.84 -0.22 -5.36
N ASP A 17 -10.59 0.79 -5.80
CA ASP A 17 -10.22 2.20 -5.64
C ASP A 17 -10.09 2.59 -4.16
N GLU A 18 -11.02 2.14 -3.30
CA GLU A 18 -10.95 2.39 -1.86
C GLU A 18 -9.71 1.72 -1.23
N VAL A 19 -9.39 0.48 -1.64
CA VAL A 19 -8.18 -0.21 -1.17
C VAL A 19 -6.92 0.56 -1.59
N VAL A 20 -6.86 1.07 -2.82
CA VAL A 20 -5.72 1.85 -3.32
C VAL A 20 -5.53 3.15 -2.55
N GLU A 21 -6.60 3.89 -2.28
CA GLU A 21 -6.51 5.11 -1.47
C GLU A 21 -6.04 4.80 -0.04
N ASN A 22 -6.59 3.76 0.58
CA ASN A 22 -6.17 3.33 1.92
C ASN A 22 -4.70 2.91 1.96
N ILE A 23 -4.16 2.27 0.91
CA ILE A 23 -2.73 1.93 0.81
C ILE A 23 -1.87 3.21 0.78
N LYS A 24 -2.26 4.21 -0.03
CA LYS A 24 -1.52 5.48 -0.10
C LYS A 24 -1.51 6.20 1.23
N GLU A 25 -2.66 6.27 1.91
CA GLU A 25 -2.76 6.87 3.24
C GLU A 25 -1.90 6.13 4.26
N ALA A 26 -1.95 4.80 4.28
CA ALA A 26 -1.16 4.00 5.22
C ALA A 26 0.35 4.14 5.00
N ILE A 27 0.81 4.21 3.74
CA ILE A 27 2.22 4.46 3.43
C ILE A 27 2.62 5.89 3.83
N SER A 28 1.77 6.88 3.53
CA SER A 28 2.02 8.27 3.93
C SER A 28 2.12 8.42 5.44
N LEU A 29 1.25 7.76 6.21
CA LEU A 29 1.29 7.75 7.67
C LEU A 29 2.52 7.02 8.21
N HIS A 30 2.94 5.93 7.56
CA HIS A 30 4.13 5.18 7.97
C HIS A 30 5.41 5.99 7.76
N LEU A 31 5.47 6.82 6.71
CA LEU A 31 6.65 7.61 6.36
C LEU A 31 6.63 9.04 6.91
N GLU A 32 5.56 9.49 7.58
CA GLU A 32 5.37 10.88 8.03
C GLU A 32 6.51 11.39 8.94
N ASP A 33 7.00 10.54 9.84
CA ASP A 33 8.07 10.85 10.80
C ASP A 33 9.42 10.22 10.41
N GLU A 34 9.51 9.61 9.22
CA GLU A 34 10.71 8.90 8.76
C GLU A 34 11.62 9.79 7.90
N ASN A 35 12.92 9.49 7.88
CA ASN A 35 13.88 10.16 7.02
C ASN A 35 14.06 9.36 5.71
N LEU A 36 13.47 9.84 4.61
CA LEU A 36 13.50 9.14 3.33
C LEU A 36 14.92 8.91 2.78
N ASP A 37 15.87 9.82 3.04
CA ASP A 37 17.27 9.65 2.63
C ASP A 37 17.95 8.50 3.40
N GLU A 38 17.64 8.31 4.69
CA GLU A 38 18.17 7.19 5.48
C GLU A 38 17.55 5.85 5.08
N LEU A 39 16.34 5.88 4.52
CA LEU A 39 15.64 4.71 3.99
C LEU A 39 15.98 4.42 2.52
N GLU A 40 16.82 5.24 1.87
CA GLU A 40 17.15 5.15 0.45
C GLU A 40 15.90 5.24 -0.48
N ILE A 41 14.87 5.96 -0.05
CA ILE A 41 13.62 6.16 -0.78
C ILE A 41 13.64 7.53 -1.48
N HIS A 42 13.48 7.53 -2.80
CA HIS A 42 13.31 8.78 -3.54
C HIS A 42 11.94 9.41 -3.23
N PRO A 43 11.81 10.74 -3.06
CA PRO A 43 10.53 11.39 -2.74
C PRO A 43 9.44 11.20 -3.80
N ASP A 44 9.81 10.83 -5.03
CA ASP A 44 8.91 10.47 -6.14
C ASP A 44 8.86 8.94 -6.36
N PHE A 45 8.83 8.17 -5.28
CA PHE A 45 8.75 6.72 -5.36
C PHE A 45 7.39 6.26 -5.89
N SER A 46 7.36 5.03 -6.41
CA SER A 46 6.13 4.39 -6.86
C SER A 46 5.85 3.14 -6.04
N VAL A 47 4.57 2.88 -5.78
CA VAL A 47 4.11 1.67 -5.11
C VAL A 47 3.67 0.65 -6.16
N LEU A 48 4.28 -0.53 -6.15
CA LEU A 48 3.87 -1.65 -6.98
C LEU A 48 2.86 -2.51 -6.21
N VAL A 49 1.72 -2.81 -6.83
CA VAL A 49 0.67 -3.65 -6.24
C VAL A 49 0.45 -4.86 -7.13
N ASN A 50 0.54 -6.07 -6.56
CA ASN A 50 0.04 -7.29 -7.18
C ASN A 50 -1.40 -7.53 -6.71
N LEU A 51 -2.28 -7.89 -7.63
CA LEU A 51 -3.67 -8.21 -7.34
C LEU A 51 -3.94 -9.65 -7.70
N GLU A 52 -4.38 -10.42 -6.71
CA GLU A 52 -4.85 -11.78 -6.89
C GLU A 52 -6.38 -11.77 -6.85
N LEU A 53 -6.98 -12.27 -7.91
CA LEU A 53 -8.43 -12.37 -8.04
C LEU A 53 -8.83 -13.83 -7.96
N GLU A 54 -9.66 -14.16 -6.99
CA GLU A 54 -10.35 -15.45 -6.99
C GLU A 54 -11.42 -15.45 -8.09
N TYR A 55 -11.52 -16.54 -8.84
CA TYR A 55 -12.64 -16.72 -9.77
C TYR A 55 -13.93 -16.79 -8.96
N ALA A 56 -14.90 -15.93 -9.27
CA ALA A 56 -16.25 -16.06 -8.74
C ALA A 56 -16.80 -17.42 -9.19
N ARG A 57 -16.92 -18.36 -8.24
CA ARG A 57 -17.59 -19.63 -8.50
C ARG A 57 -19.07 -19.30 -8.74
N ALA A 58 -19.54 -19.59 -9.95
CA ALA A 58 -20.94 -19.42 -10.35
C ALA A 58 -21.88 -20.25 -9.48
#